data_AF-A0A942PIQ9-F1
#
_entry.id   AF-A0A942PIQ9-F1
#
_cell.length_a   1.000
_cell.length_b   1.000
_cell.length_c   1.000
_cell.angle_alpha   90.00
_cell.angle_beta   90.00
_cell.angle_gamma   90.00
#
_symmetry.space_group_name_H-M   'P 1'
#
loop_
_entity.id
_entity.type
_entity.pdbx_description
1 polymer ?
#
loop_
_entity_poly.entity_id
_entity_poly.type
_entity_poly.pdbx_seq_one_letter_code
_entity_poly.pdbx_strand_id
1 'polypeptide(L)'
;MKVMTARDAKNHFGEFLDTAQREPVVITKNNRPVGIMISIQDAADTVLPEMMMDKEPGYDAWVLEKVTSTMRRVDSGKSALVEHEDAMRQVRDRLKARFSKVAAA
;
A
#
# COMPACT_ATOMS: atom_id res chain seq x y z
N MET A 1 -10.75 1.25 -16.41
CA MET A 1 -10.38 -0.18 -16.30
C MET A 1 -10.71 -0.85 -17.60
N LYS A 2 -9.70 -1.36 -18.31
CA LYS A 2 -9.86 -2.03 -19.62
C LYS A 2 -9.94 -3.55 -19.43
N VAL A 3 -10.68 -4.25 -20.29
CA VAL A 3 -10.72 -5.72 -20.30
C VAL A 3 -10.13 -6.20 -21.62
N MET A 4 -9.17 -7.13 -21.55
CA MET A 4 -8.55 -7.75 -22.72
C MET A 4 -8.58 -9.27 -22.60
N THR A 5 -8.61 -9.95 -23.74
CA THR A 5 -8.45 -11.41 -23.73
C THR A 5 -6.96 -11.76 -23.56
N ALA A 6 -6.69 -12.95 -23.01
CA ALA A 6 -5.33 -13.47 -22.88
C ALA A 6 -4.63 -13.60 -24.25
N ARG A 7 -5.39 -13.84 -25.31
CA ARG A 7 -4.88 -13.86 -26.68
C ARG A 7 -4.46 -12.47 -27.14
N ASP A 8 -5.27 -11.45 -26.88
CA ASP A 8 -4.97 -10.07 -27.29
C ASP A 8 -3.79 -9.51 -26.50
N ALA A 9 -3.72 -9.80 -25.19
CA ALA A 9 -2.59 -9.41 -24.36
C ALA A 9 -1.28 -10.06 -24.82
N LYS A 10 -1.32 -11.33 -25.24
CA LYS A 10 -0.16 -12.03 -25.80
C LYS A 10 0.26 -11.46 -27.16
N ASN A 11 -0.70 -11.15 -28.03
CA ASN A 11 -0.43 -10.73 -29.40
C ASN A 11 -0.03 -9.24 -29.50
N HIS A 12 -0.53 -8.40 -28.62
CA HIS A 12 -0.27 -6.95 -28.58
C HIS A 12 0.37 -6.56 -27.25
N PHE A 13 1.42 -7.28 -26.86
CA PHE A 13 2.02 -7.12 -25.54
C PHE A 13 2.53 -5.69 -25.26
N GLY A 14 3.06 -5.00 -26.28
CA GLY A 14 3.48 -3.59 -26.15
C GLY A 14 2.32 -2.65 -25.81
N GLU A 15 1.23 -2.68 -26.58
CA GLU A 15 0.02 -1.88 -26.32
C GLU A 15 -0.62 -2.24 -24.98
N PHE A 16 -0.58 -3.52 -24.62
CA PHE A 16 -1.06 -4.01 -23.33
C PHE A 16 -0.29 -3.38 -22.17
N LEU A 17 1.05 -3.32 -22.22
CA LEU A 17 1.86 -2.65 -21.20
C LEU A 17 1.60 -1.15 -21.14
N ASP A 18 1.51 -0.48 -22.29
CA ASP A 18 1.22 0.96 -22.37
C ASP A 18 -0.18 1.29 -21.83
N THR A 19 -1.13 0.38 -22.00
CA THR A 19 -2.46 0.50 -21.40
C THR A 19 -2.39 0.29 -19.89
N ALA A 20 -1.71 -0.77 -19.43
CA ALA A 20 -1.59 -1.11 -18.01
C ALA A 20 -0.85 -0.04 -17.19
N GLN A 21 0.00 0.77 -17.82
CA GLN A 21 0.61 1.95 -17.21
C GLN A 21 -0.36 3.12 -17.01
N ARG A 22 -1.41 3.24 -17.83
CA ARG A 22 -2.38 4.34 -17.77
C ARG A 22 -3.62 3.98 -16.95
N GLU A 23 -4.04 2.72 -17.00
CA GLU A 23 -5.18 2.23 -16.25
C GLU A 23 -5.11 0.70 -16.00
N PRO A 24 -5.76 0.19 -14.93
CA PRO A 24 -5.84 -1.25 -14.68
C PRO A 24 -6.45 -2.03 -15.85
N VAL A 25 -5.81 -3.14 -16.23
CA VAL A 25 -6.25 -4.04 -17.30
C VAL A 25 -6.59 -5.42 -16.73
N VAL A 26 -7.82 -5.88 -16.94
CA VAL A 26 -8.27 -7.23 -16.58
C VAL A 26 -8.05 -8.15 -17.78
N ILE A 27 -7.36 -9.26 -17.54
CA ILE A 27 -7.11 -10.30 -18.53
C ILE A 27 -8.15 -11.40 -18.36
N THR A 28 -8.80 -11.77 -19.46
CA THR A 28 -9.80 -12.85 -19.49
C THR A 28 -9.35 -14.01 -20.38
N LYS A 29 -9.65 -15.24 -19.98
CA LYS A 29 -9.47 -16.45 -20.79
C LYS A 29 -10.82 -17.16 -20.88
N ASN A 30 -11.31 -17.40 -22.09
CA ASN A 30 -12.64 -18.02 -22.32
C ASN A 30 -13.76 -17.31 -21.52
N ASN A 31 -13.81 -15.97 -21.57
CA ASN A 31 -14.74 -15.12 -20.83
C ASN A 31 -14.66 -15.24 -19.29
N ARG A 32 -13.59 -15.83 -18.74
CA ARG A 32 -13.33 -15.86 -17.30
C ARG A 32 -12.17 -14.91 -16.97
N PRO A 33 -12.30 -14.01 -15.99
CA PRO A 33 -11.17 -13.21 -15.53
C PRO A 33 -10.11 -14.12 -14.91
N VAL A 34 -8.85 -13.95 -15.33
CA VAL A 34 -7.71 -14.78 -14.91
C VAL A 34 -6.55 -13.98 -14.32
N GLY A 35 -6.51 -12.67 -14.55
CA GLY A 35 -5.46 -11.81 -14.00
C GLY A 35 -5.80 -10.34 -14.16
N ILE A 36 -5.12 -9.50 -13.38
CA ILE A 36 -5.21 -8.04 -13.48
C ILE A 36 -3.76 -7.54 -13.57
N MET A 37 -3.51 -6.61 -14.48
CA MET A 37 -2.27 -5.87 -14.53
C MET A 37 -2.54 -4.42 -14.17
N ILE A 38 -1.72 -3.89 -13.26
CA ILE A 38 -1.73 -2.49 -12.81
C ILE A 38 -0.32 -1.94 -12.89
N SER A 39 -0.19 -0.62 -13.03
CA SER A 39 1.11 0.04 -12.97
C SER A 39 1.71 -0.09 -11.56
N ILE A 40 3.04 -0.08 -11.45
CA ILE A 40 3.72 -0.13 -10.14
C ILE A 40 3.39 1.12 -9.31
N GLN A 41 3.26 2.28 -9.95
CA GLN A 41 2.84 3.52 -9.32
C GLN A 41 1.44 3.38 -8.71
N ASP A 42 0.46 2.89 -9.48
CA ASP A 42 -0.90 2.67 -8.96
C ASP A 42 -0.94 1.55 -7.91
N ALA A 43 -0.08 0.54 -8.03
CA ALA A 43 0.05 -0.50 -7.03
C ALA A 43 0.59 0.06 -5.71
N ALA A 44 1.58 0.95 -5.75
CA ALA A 44 2.21 1.55 -4.56
C ALA A 44 1.22 2.36 -3.70
N ASP A 45 0.19 2.95 -4.32
CA ASP A 45 -0.87 3.68 -3.62
C ASP A 45 -2.02 2.78 -3.14
N THR A 46 -1.91 1.46 -3.32
CA THR A 46 -2.88 0.46 -2.82
C THR A 46 -2.26 -0.46 -1.77
N VAL A 47 -3.10 -1.20 -1.04
CA VAL A 47 -2.66 -2.23 -0.07
C VAL A 47 -2.15 -3.50 -0.77
N LEU A 48 -2.26 -3.58 -2.11
CA LEU A 48 -1.90 -4.79 -2.87
C LEU A 48 -0.43 -5.19 -2.74
N PRO A 49 0.57 -4.30 -2.78
CA PRO A 49 1.96 -4.67 -2.56
C PRO A 49 2.18 -5.28 -1.17
N GLU A 50 1.54 -4.75 -0.13
CA GLU A 50 1.63 -5.27 1.25
C GLU A 50 0.97 -6.65 1.41
N MET A 51 0.00 -6.98 0.57
CA MET A 51 -0.68 -8.28 0.55
C MET A 51 0.02 -9.32 -0.35
N MET A 52 0.78 -8.88 -1.37
CA MET A 52 1.39 -9.76 -2.39
C MET A 52 2.89 -9.96 -2.21
N MET A 53 3.56 -9.16 -1.37
CA MET A 53 4.94 -9.42 -0.96
C MET A 53 4.98 -10.55 0.08
N ASP A 54 5.92 -11.48 -0.08
CA ASP A 54 6.22 -12.47 0.95
C ASP A 54 6.63 -11.73 2.23
N LYS A 55 5.72 -11.69 3.19
CA LYS A 55 5.97 -11.12 4.51
C LYS A 55 7.04 -11.96 5.19
N GLU A 56 8.01 -11.31 5.84
CA GLU A 56 9.00 -12.04 6.64
C GLU A 56 8.29 -12.97 7.65
N PRO A 57 8.77 -14.22 7.82
CA PRO A 57 8.21 -15.13 8.81
C PRO A 57 8.11 -14.45 10.19
N GLY A 58 6.90 -14.37 10.75
CA GLY A 58 6.64 -13.71 12.04
C GLY A 58 6.12 -12.28 11.95
N TYR A 59 6.04 -11.68 10.76
CA TYR A 59 5.43 -10.35 10.56
C TYR A 59 4.00 -10.30 11.09
N ASP A 60 3.16 -11.27 10.74
CA ASP A 60 1.75 -11.27 11.17
C ASP A 60 1.60 -11.42 12.69
N ALA A 61 2.47 -12.23 13.32
CA ALA A 61 2.50 -12.38 14.77
C ALA A 61 2.93 -11.08 15.46
N TRP A 62 3.93 -10.40 14.91
CA TRP A 62 4.39 -9.10 15.40
C TRP A 62 3.33 -8.00 15.22
N VAL A 63 2.66 -7.92 14.07
CA VAL A 63 1.57 -6.95 13.84
C VAL A 63 0.46 -7.18 14.84
N LEU A 64 0.03 -8.43 15.03
CA LEU A 64 -1.01 -8.77 15.99
C LEU A 64 -0.64 -8.34 17.42
N GLU A 65 0.60 -8.60 17.84
CA GLU A 65 1.11 -8.17 19.15
C GLU A 65 1.15 -6.63 19.28
N LYS A 66 1.61 -5.92 18.25
CA LYS A 66 1.68 -4.45 18.24
C LYS A 66 0.30 -3.81 18.31
N VAL A 67 -0.66 -4.30 17.53
CA VAL A 67 -2.04 -3.80 17.55
C VAL A 67 -2.67 -4.08 18.92
N THR A 68 -2.58 -5.32 19.41
CA THR A 68 -3.15 -5.71 20.71
C THR A 68 -2.57 -4.92 21.88
N SER A 69 -1.25 -4.71 21.89
CA SER A 69 -0.58 -3.91 22.93
C SER A 69 -0.97 -2.44 22.87
N THR A 70 -1.17 -1.89 21.67
CA THR A 70 -1.63 -0.52 21.48
C THR A 70 -3.06 -0.35 21.98
N MET A 71 -3.98 -1.25 21.60
CA MET A 71 -5.37 -1.23 22.07
C MET A 71 -5.44 -1.30 23.60
N ARG A 72 -4.70 -2.23 24.23
CA ARG A 72 -4.65 -2.34 25.69
C ARG A 72 -4.14 -1.06 26.37
N ARG A 73 -3.17 -0.36 25.76
CA ARG A 73 -2.68 0.92 26.28
C ARG A 73 -3.70 2.04 26.12
N VAL A 74 -4.51 2.03 25.07
CA VAL A 74 -5.62 2.98 24.89
C VAL A 74 -6.70 2.71 25.92
N ASP A 75 -7.15 1.45 26.05
CA ASP A 75 -8.20 1.05 27.01
C ASP A 75 -7.82 1.36 28.47
N SER A 76 -6.55 1.20 28.82
CA SER A 76 -6.04 1.52 30.16
C SER A 76 -5.79 3.01 30.40
N GLY A 77 -6.09 3.89 29.43
CA GLY A 77 -5.83 5.33 29.51
C GLY A 77 -4.36 5.72 29.50
N LYS A 78 -3.44 4.76 29.27
CA LYS A 78 -1.99 5.00 29.17
C LYS A 78 -1.56 5.63 27.85
N SER A 79 -2.46 5.73 26.88
CA SER A 79 -2.24 6.46 25.63
C SER A 79 -3.28 7.56 25.51
N ALA A 80 -2.81 8.80 25.39
CA ALA A 80 -3.69 9.91 25.07
C ALA A 80 -4.22 9.75 23.64
N LEU A 81 -5.53 9.87 23.48
CA LEU A 81 -6.15 10.04 22.18
C LEU A 81 -5.97 11.49 21.76
N VAL A 82 -5.65 11.69 20.48
CA VAL A 82 -5.41 13.01 19.90
C VAL A 82 -6.25 13.10 18.64
N GLU A 83 -6.92 14.22 18.45
CA GLU A 83 -7.65 14.50 17.22
C GLU A 83 -6.71 14.45 16.01
N HIS A 84 -7.23 14.01 14.88
CA HIS A 84 -6.42 13.73 13.70
C HIS A 84 -5.60 14.95 13.24
N GLU A 85 -6.20 16.14 13.22
CA GLU A 85 -5.51 17.37 12.83
C GLU A 85 -4.31 17.69 13.73
N ASP A 86 -4.48 17.49 15.04
CA ASP A 86 -3.43 17.72 16.04
C ASP A 86 -2.34 16.67 15.99
N ALA A 87 -2.70 15.41 15.72
CA ALA A 87 -1.73 14.34 15.47
C ALA A 87 -0.86 14.68 14.26
N MET A 88 -1.47 15.10 13.15
CA MET A 88 -0.74 15.48 11.93
C MET A 88 0.13 16.72 12.14
N ARG A 89 -0.33 17.69 12.95
CA ARG A 89 0.47 18.85 13.36
C ARG A 89 1.73 18.43 14.12
N GLN A 90 1.57 17.59 15.15
CA GLN A 90 2.69 17.08 15.95
C GLN A 90 3.71 16.30 15.12
N VAL A 91 3.25 15.48 14.16
CA VAL A 91 4.15 14.74 13.26
C VAL A 91 4.97 15.70 12.40
N ARG A 92 4.34 16.70 11.79
CA ARG A 92 5.04 17.72 10.99
C ARG A 92 6.09 18.47 11.81
N ASP A 93 5.75 18.85 13.03
CA ASP A 93 6.67 19.58 13.91
C ASP A 93 7.86 18.72 14.35
N ARG A 94 7.62 17.45 14.67
CA ARG A 94 8.70 16.48 14.97
C ARG A 94 9.62 16.25 13.78
N LEU A 95 9.06 16.13 12.57
CA LEU A 95 9.84 15.98 11.34
C LEU A 95 10.71 17.21 11.10
N LYS A 96 10.14 18.42 11.17
CA LYS A 96 10.89 19.67 11.05
C LYS A 96 12.06 19.71 12.02
N ALA A 97 11.79 19.48 13.31
CA ALA A 97 12.84 19.47 14.35
C ALA A 97 13.94 18.42 14.08
N ARG A 98 13.57 17.23 13.60
CA ARG A 98 14.54 16.18 13.26
C ARG A 98 15.43 16.60 12.10
N PHE A 99 14.86 17.18 11.05
CA PHE A 99 15.63 17.66 9.90
C PHE A 99 16.53 18.85 10.24
N SER A 100 16.10 19.76 11.12
CA SER A 100 16.95 20.87 11.61
C SER A 100 18.16 20.37 12.39
N LYS A 101 17.99 19.29 13.17
CA LYS A 101 19.05 18.71 14.00
C LYS A 101 20.08 17.93 13.19
N VAL A 102 19.66 17.32 12.07
CA VAL A 102 20.55 16.63 11.12
C VAL A 102 21.34 17.62 10.26
N ALA A 103 20.75 18.78 9.92
CA ALA A 103 21.47 19.83 9.17
C ALA A 103 22.51 20.60 10.01
N ALA A 104 22.46 20.47 11.33
CA ALA A 104 23.37 21.12 12.28
C ALA A 104 24.47 20.19 12.83
N ALA A 105 24.51 18.93 12.38
CA ALA A 105 25.51 17.91 12.74
C ALA A 105 26.39 17.59 11.54
#